data_AF-A0A150WP95-F1
#
_entry.id   AF-A0A150WP95-F1
#
_cell.length_a   1.000
_cell.length_b   1.000
_cell.length_c   1.000
_cell.angle_alpha   90.00
_cell.angle_beta   90.00
_cell.angle_gamma   90.00
#
_symmetry.space_group_name_H-M   'P 1'
#
loop_
_entity.id
_entity.type
_entity.pdbx_description
1 polymer ?
#
loop_
_entity_poly.entity_id
_entity_poly.type
_entity_poly.pdbx_seq_one_letter_code
_entity_poly.pdbx_strand_id
1 'polypeptide(L)'
;MAEKVKLSKDGSSIDFVQSDNLPTSLKKFRQSPEIEGFYRFIFENDLQKEAYEILDRIILQRKAKKADAKKEAQAAAKEEKAAAKAATKGKKK
;
A
#
# COMPACT_ATOMS: atom_id res chain seq x y z
N MET A 1 -22.32 12.44 8.16
CA MET A 1 -21.42 11.27 8.23
C MET A 1 -21.77 10.37 7.05
N ALA A 2 -20.86 10.16 6.07
CA ALA A 2 -20.88 9.04 5.09
C ALA A 2 -20.20 9.33 3.71
N GLU A 3 -19.13 10.12 3.62
CA GLU A 3 -18.37 10.28 2.34
C GLU A 3 -16.96 9.66 2.35
N LYS A 4 -16.58 8.95 3.43
CA LYS A 4 -15.21 8.42 3.57
C LYS A 4 -15.00 7.06 2.90
N VAL A 5 -16.07 6.38 2.50
CA VAL A 5 -16.02 4.98 2.04
C VAL A 5 -16.93 4.81 0.83
N LYS A 6 -16.35 4.46 -0.31
CA LYS A 6 -17.09 4.10 -1.52
C LYS A 6 -17.20 2.58 -1.57
N LEU A 7 -18.40 2.07 -1.34
CA LEU A 7 -18.71 0.65 -1.50
C LEU A 7 -19.03 0.37 -2.97
N SER A 8 -18.47 -0.69 -3.55
CA SER A 8 -18.99 -1.21 -4.82
C SER A 8 -20.39 -1.76 -4.61
N LYS A 9 -21.23 -1.69 -5.65
CA LYS A 9 -22.63 -2.15 -5.62
C LYS A 9 -22.79 -3.59 -5.16
N ASP A 10 -21.77 -4.41 -5.41
CA ASP A 10 -21.78 -5.85 -5.11
C ASP A 10 -21.13 -6.18 -3.75
N GLY A 11 -20.67 -5.16 -2.99
CA GLY A 11 -20.03 -5.31 -1.68
C GLY A 11 -18.65 -5.98 -1.70
N SER A 12 -18.17 -6.40 -2.87
CA SER A 12 -16.90 -7.11 -3.05
C SER A 12 -15.66 -6.24 -2.85
N SER A 13 -15.81 -4.91 -2.95
CA SER A 13 -14.69 -3.99 -2.80
C SER A 13 -15.09 -2.71 -2.06
N ILE A 14 -14.25 -2.33 -1.11
CA ILE A 14 -14.37 -1.11 -0.32
C ILE A 14 -13.22 -0.20 -0.71
N ASP A 15 -13.53 0.93 -1.34
CA ASP A 15 -12.54 1.94 -1.70
C ASP A 15 -12.57 3.06 -0.65
N PHE A 16 -11.52 3.10 0.17
CA PHE A 16 -11.40 4.12 1.21
C PHE A 16 -10.91 5.41 0.57
N VAL A 17 -11.76 6.43 0.55
CA VAL A 17 -11.35 7.78 0.11
C VAL A 17 -10.32 8.24 1.13
N GLN A 18 -9.08 8.42 0.67
CA GLN A 18 -7.95 8.82 1.49
C GLN A 18 -8.30 10.17 2.14
N SER A 19 -8.78 10.13 3.38
CA SER A 19 -9.17 11.36 4.08
C SER A 19 -7.91 12.15 4.40
N ASP A 20 -7.90 13.45 4.14
CA ASP A 20 -6.77 14.36 4.45
C ASP A 20 -6.38 14.38 5.94
N ASN A 21 -7.20 13.76 6.80
CA ASN A 21 -6.98 13.63 8.24
C ASN A 21 -6.18 12.38 8.65
N LEU A 22 -5.52 11.67 7.72
CA LEU A 22 -4.64 10.57 8.11
C LEU A 22 -3.51 11.10 9.01
N PRO A 23 -3.34 10.55 10.23
CA PRO A 23 -2.33 11.05 11.14
C PRO A 23 -0.93 10.88 10.54
N THR A 24 -0.25 11.99 10.26
CA THR A 24 1.10 11.99 9.67
C THR A 24 2.21 11.67 10.66
N SER A 25 1.88 11.59 11.95
CA SER A 25 2.84 11.29 13.03
C SER A 25 2.31 10.20 13.94
N LEU A 26 3.23 9.42 14.52
CA LEU A 26 2.90 8.35 15.47
C LEU A 26 2.12 8.85 16.69
N LYS A 27 2.43 10.06 17.17
CA LYS A 27 1.72 10.66 18.31
C LYS A 27 0.27 10.94 17.96
N LYS A 28 0.01 11.58 16.83
CA LYS A 28 -1.36 11.83 16.33
C LYS A 28 -2.10 10.54 16.00
N PHE A 29 -1.39 9.51 15.51
CA PHE A 29 -1.96 8.20 15.20
C PHE A 29 -2.52 7.52 16.45
N ARG A 30 -1.73 7.47 17.53
CA ARG A 30 -2.16 6.87 18.81
C ARG A 30 -3.24 7.66 19.54
N GLN A 31 -3.35 8.96 19.28
CA GLN A 31 -4.37 9.84 19.85
C GLN A 31 -5.67 9.86 19.02
N SER A 32 -5.71 9.18 17.87
CA SER A 32 -6.92 9.11 17.05
C SER A 32 -7.98 8.24 17.73
N PRO A 33 -9.23 8.73 17.87
CA PRO A 33 -10.32 7.94 18.45
C PRO A 33 -10.56 6.63 17.70
N GLU A 34 -10.37 6.63 16.38
CA GLU A 34 -10.55 5.45 15.53
C GLU A 34 -9.48 4.37 15.83
N ILE A 35 -8.24 4.80 16.12
CA ILE A 35 -7.13 3.90 16.45
C ILE A 35 -7.24 3.38 17.88
N GLU A 36 -7.68 4.20 18.82
CA GLU A 36 -7.98 3.74 20.17
C GLU A 36 -9.09 2.68 20.16
N GLY A 37 -10.19 2.92 19.45
CA GLY A 37 -11.28 1.95 19.29
C GLY A 37 -10.80 0.62 18.69
N PHE A 38 -9.92 0.67 17.70
CA PHE A 38 -9.30 -0.53 17.12
C PHE A 38 -8.47 -1.32 18.15
N TYR A 39 -7.62 -0.64 18.94
CA TYR A 39 -6.86 -1.31 20.00
C TYR A 39 -7.74 -1.89 21.10
N ARG A 40 -8.82 -1.18 21.49
CA ARG A 40 -9.81 -1.68 22.46
C ARG A 40 -10.50 -2.92 21.95
N PHE A 41 -11.00 -2.91 20.71
CA PHE A 41 -11.65 -4.06 20.09
C PHE A 41 -10.73 -5.29 20.10
N ILE A 42 -9.47 -5.14 19.68
CA ILE A 42 -8.52 -6.25 19.68
C ILE A 42 -8.32 -6.80 21.10
N PHE A 43 -8.12 -5.92 22.07
CA PHE A 43 -7.84 -6.30 23.45
C PHE A 43 -9.04 -6.96 24.13
N GLU A 44 -10.23 -6.36 23.98
CA GLU A 44 -11.47 -6.83 24.62
C GLU A 44 -11.96 -8.17 24.06
N ASN A 45 -11.59 -8.50 22.82
CA ASN A 45 -11.97 -9.76 22.18
C ASN A 45 -10.81 -10.78 22.12
N ASP A 46 -9.68 -10.49 22.78
CA ASP A 46 -8.48 -11.35 22.81
C ASP A 46 -7.93 -11.74 21.42
N LEU A 47 -7.97 -10.79 20.49
CA LEU A 47 -7.58 -10.99 19.07
C LEU A 47 -6.14 -10.55 18.78
N GLN A 48 -5.26 -10.44 19.78
CA GLN A 48 -3.93 -9.84 19.55
C GLN A 48 -3.09 -10.71 18.61
N LYS A 49 -3.24 -12.03 18.67
CA LYS A 49 -2.51 -12.98 17.83
C LYS A 49 -2.96 -12.88 16.37
N GLU A 50 -4.27 -12.90 16.13
CA GLU A 50 -4.88 -12.79 14.81
C GLU A 50 -4.54 -11.45 14.18
N ALA A 51 -4.64 -10.37 14.95
CA ALA A 51 -4.27 -9.04 14.49
C ALA A 51 -2.79 -8.98 14.10
N TYR A 52 -1.89 -9.59 14.88
CA TYR A 52 -0.47 -9.66 14.56
C TYR A 52 -0.22 -10.42 13.25
N GLU A 53 -0.82 -11.61 13.09
CA GLU A 53 -0.65 -12.43 11.89
C GLU A 53 -1.17 -11.72 10.62
N ILE A 54 -2.31 -11.03 10.72
CA ILE A 54 -2.87 -10.27 9.60
C ILE A 54 -1.94 -9.11 9.23
N LEU A 55 -1.46 -8.33 10.21
CA LEU A 55 -0.55 -7.21 9.97
C LEU A 55 0.76 -7.68 9.35
N ASP A 56 1.32 -8.79 9.82
CA ASP A 56 2.56 -9.34 9.27
C ASP A 56 2.38 -9.78 7.81
N ARG A 57 1.30 -10.51 7.49
CA ARG A 57 0.97 -10.87 6.10
C ARG A 57 0.85 -9.64 5.20
N ILE A 58 0.18 -8.58 5.66
CA ILE A 58 0.05 -7.32 4.91
C ILE A 58 1.43 -6.67 4.67
N ILE A 59 2.30 -6.64 5.69
CA ILE A 59 3.65 -6.07 5.57
C ILE A 59 4.48 -6.87 4.57
N LEU A 60 4.45 -8.20 4.64
CA LEU A 60 5.16 -9.07 3.70
C LEU A 60 4.67 -8.88 2.27
N GLN A 61 3.35 -8.84 2.04
CA GLN A 61 2.77 -8.56 0.73
C GLN A 61 3.18 -7.17 0.21
N ARG A 62 3.20 -6.14 1.06
CA ARG A 62 3.66 -4.79 0.68
C ARG A 62 5.14 -4.79 0.30
N LYS A 63 5.98 -5.53 1.03
CA LYS A 63 7.41 -5.68 0.70
C LYS A 63 7.61 -6.40 -0.63
N ALA A 64 6.86 -7.47 -0.88
CA ALA A 64 6.88 -8.21 -2.14
C ALA A 64 6.48 -7.31 -3.32
N LYS A 65 5.33 -6.64 -3.23
CA LYS A 65 4.86 -5.69 -4.26
C LYS A 65 5.88 -4.58 -4.57
N LYS A 66 6.55 -4.04 -3.54
CA LYS A 66 7.62 -3.05 -3.74
C LYS A 66 8.84 -3.63 -4.45
N ALA A 67 9.22 -4.87 -4.13
CA ALA A 67 10.33 -5.55 -4.79
C ALA A 67 10.01 -5.83 -6.27
N ASP A 68 8.79 -6.25 -6.58
CA ASP A 68 8.34 -6.53 -7.95
C ASP A 68 8.27 -5.24 -8.77
N ALA A 69 7.66 -4.18 -8.24
CA ALA A 69 7.65 -2.86 -8.89
C ALA A 69 9.07 -2.33 -9.18
N LYS A 70 10.03 -2.59 -8.27
CA LYS A 70 11.44 -2.21 -8.47
C LYS A 70 12.13 -3.04 -9.55
N LYS A 71 11.76 -4.32 -9.73
CA LYS A 71 12.29 -5.18 -10.80
C LYS A 71 11.73 -4.78 -12.16
N GLU A 72 10.42 -4.51 -12.23
CA GLU A 72 9.74 -4.04 -13.43
C GLU A 72 10.31 -2.69 -13.89
N ALA A 73 10.49 -1.74 -12.97
CA ALA A 73 11.13 -0.46 -13.28
C ALA A 73 12.57 -0.61 -13.80
N GLN A 74 13.32 -1.58 -13.30
CA GLN A 74 14.68 -1.86 -13.78
C GLN A 74 14.71 -2.56 -15.14
N ALA A 75 13.73 -3.44 -15.42
CA ALA A 75 13.59 -4.08 -16.71
C ALA A 75 13.22 -3.04 -17.78
N ALA A 76 12.23 -2.19 -17.51
CA ALA A 76 11.84 -1.08 -18.39
C ALA A 76 13.02 -0.12 -18.66
N ALA A 77 13.77 0.26 -17.61
CA ALA A 77 14.93 1.14 -17.78
C ALA A 77 16.09 0.47 -18.56
N LYS A 78 16.22 -0.86 -18.52
CA LYS A 78 17.22 -1.59 -19.32
C LYS A 78 16.78 -1.70 -20.78
N GLU A 79 15.50 -1.93 -21.04
CA GLU A 79 14.93 -1.98 -22.39
C GLU A 79 15.00 -0.60 -23.07
N GLU A 80 14.66 0.49 -22.37
CA GLU A 80 14.84 1.84 -22.90
C GLU A 80 16.30 2.16 -23.22
N LYS A 81 17.24 1.78 -22.34
CA LYS A 81 18.68 1.97 -22.58
C LYS A 81 19.20 1.12 -23.73
N ALA A 82 18.65 -0.08 -23.94
CA ALA A 82 18.99 -0.95 -25.07
C ALA A 82 18.46 -0.39 -26.39
N ALA A 83 17.22 0.10 -26.40
CA ALA A 83 16.62 0.77 -27.56
C ALA A 83 17.37 2.05 -27.94
N ALA A 84 17.76 2.88 -26.96
CA ALA A 84 18.55 4.09 -27.20
C ALA A 84 19.97 3.79 -27.76
N LYS A 85 20.60 2.70 -27.31
CA LYS A 85 21.90 2.24 -27.86
C LYS A 85 21.80 1.65 -29.26
N ALA A 86 20.68 1.01 -29.61
CA ALA A 86 20.43 0.49 -30.95
C ALA A 86 20.19 1.63 -31.96
N ALA A 87 19.42 2.65 -31.59
CA ALA A 87 19.14 3.82 -32.44
C ALA A 87 20.39 4.67 -32.74
N THR A 88 21.33 4.76 -31.79
CA THR A 88 22.59 5.51 -31.97
C THR A 88 23.64 4.76 -32.80
N LYS A 89 23.64 3.42 -32.81
CA LYS A 89 24.53 2.62 -33.67
C LYS A 89 24.11 2.60 -35.14
N GLY A 90 22.82 2.73 -35.45
CA GLY A 90 22.31 2.76 -36.83
C GLY A 90 22.61 4.05 -37.59
N LYS A 91 22.86 5.16 -36.89
CA LYS A 91 23.07 6.49 -37.51
C LYS A 91 24.53 6.79 -37.88
N LYS A 92 25.45 5.85 -37.65
CA LYS A 92 26.91 6.01 -37.83
C LYS A 92 27.48 5.16 -38.96
N LYS A 93 26.64 4.63 -39.85
CA LYS A 93 27.03 3.81 -41.00
C LYS A 93 26.58 4.46 -42.29
#